data_AF-A0A7W4P660-F1
#
_entry.id   AF-A0A7W4P660-F1
#
_cell.length_a   1.000
_cell.length_b   1.000
_cell.length_c   1.000
_cell.angle_alpha   90.00
_cell.angle_beta   90.00
_cell.angle_gamma   90.00
#
_symmetry.space_group_name_H-M   'P 1'
#
loop_
_entity.id
_entity.type
_entity.pdbx_description
1 polymer ?
#
loop_
_entity_poly.entity_id
_entity_poly.type
_entity_poly.pdbx_seq_one_letter_code
_entity_poly.pdbx_strand_id
1 'polypeptide(L)'
;MNDGLVGRGIGRLAGVLAMAGVLPLAACGGGRGGWNGPVQCAPYARAETGLRLSGAAAGWWRQSAGVYAHSRMPAPGAVLVFRSTSRLPDGHVSVVRQVRGTRAILVDQANWEPGRVDRGVPVVDVSRDNDWSAVRVWWQPVHSMGKSVYPTYGFISRDLPQRPSPDA
;
A
#
# COMPACT_ATOMS: atom_id res chain seq x y z
N MET A 1 40.88 -51.47 -48.23
CA MET A 1 40.16 -51.77 -49.49
C MET A 1 38.69 -51.85 -49.13
N ASN A 2 37.87 -51.22 -49.97
CA ASN A 2 36.53 -50.73 -49.70
C ASN A 2 35.45 -51.82 -49.58
N ASP A 3 34.23 -51.31 -49.40
CA ASP A 3 32.91 -51.90 -49.65
C ASP A 3 32.26 -52.43 -48.36
N GLY A 4 31.21 -51.82 -47.82
CA GLY A 4 30.01 -51.36 -48.51
C GLY A 4 29.01 -52.51 -48.49
N LEU A 5 27.95 -52.43 -47.68
CA LEU A 5 26.66 -53.08 -47.95
C LEU A 5 25.62 -52.80 -46.86
N VAL A 6 24.46 -52.38 -47.37
CA VAL A 6 23.17 -52.19 -46.72
C VAL A 6 22.63 -53.51 -46.18
N GLY A 7 22.05 -53.50 -44.97
CA GLY A 7 21.33 -54.63 -44.39
C GLY A 7 20.09 -54.17 -43.63
N ARG A 8 18.92 -54.42 -44.22
CA ARG A 8 17.58 -54.18 -43.65
C ARG A 8 17.34 -55.15 -42.48
N GLY A 9 16.75 -54.66 -41.39
CA GLY A 9 16.31 -55.50 -40.27
C GLY A 9 15.04 -54.99 -39.64
N ILE A 10 13.93 -55.66 -39.93
CA ILE A 10 12.60 -55.44 -39.34
C ILE A 10 12.58 -56.26 -38.03
N GLY A 11 12.37 -55.63 -36.88
CA GLY A 11 12.32 -56.29 -35.58
C GLY A 11 11.14 -55.80 -34.75
N ARG A 12 10.24 -56.73 -34.42
CA ARG A 12 8.99 -56.54 -33.67
C ARG A 12 9.23 -56.42 -32.14
N LEU A 13 8.35 -55.65 -31.50
CA LEU A 13 7.72 -55.85 -30.17
C LEU A 13 8.58 -56.22 -28.95
N ALA A 14 8.64 -55.30 -27.97
CA ALA A 14 8.57 -55.50 -26.51
C ALA A 14 8.66 -54.10 -25.88
N GLY A 15 7.73 -53.59 -25.07
CA GLY A 15 7.18 -54.17 -23.85
C GLY A 15 7.96 -53.64 -22.65
N VAL A 16 7.59 -52.48 -22.09
CA VAL A 16 7.98 -52.07 -20.72
C VAL A 16 6.88 -51.19 -20.12
N LEU A 17 6.21 -51.71 -19.09
CA LEU A 17 5.49 -50.92 -18.09
C LEU A 17 6.49 -50.04 -17.32
N ALA A 18 6.20 -48.75 -17.17
CA ALA A 18 6.92 -47.90 -16.21
C ALA A 18 5.94 -47.01 -15.43
N MET A 19 5.72 -47.42 -14.17
CA MET A 19 5.40 -46.64 -12.97
C MET A 19 4.78 -45.24 -13.16
N ALA A 20 3.48 -45.13 -12.87
CA ALA A 20 2.84 -43.85 -12.56
C ALA A 20 3.39 -43.30 -11.22
N GLY A 21 4.26 -42.30 -11.29
CA GLY A 21 4.75 -41.57 -10.12
C GLY A 21 3.64 -40.71 -9.51
N VAL A 22 3.29 -41.01 -8.26
CA VAL A 22 2.41 -40.19 -7.41
C VAL A 22 3.25 -39.03 -6.85
N LEU A 23 2.98 -37.81 -7.30
CA LEU A 23 3.52 -36.58 -6.71
C LEU A 23 2.63 -36.13 -5.54
N PRO A 24 3.12 -36.02 -4.30
CA PRO A 24 2.36 -35.38 -3.25
C PRO A 24 2.43 -33.85 -3.42
N LEU A 25 1.31 -33.25 -3.80
CA LEU A 25 1.14 -31.79 -3.75
C LEU A 25 1.12 -31.36 -2.28
N ALA A 26 2.27 -30.90 -1.78
CA ALA A 26 2.36 -30.13 -0.56
C ALA A 26 1.70 -28.76 -0.79
N ALA A 27 0.39 -28.69 -0.57
CA ALA A 27 -0.33 -27.43 -0.48
C ALA A 27 0.10 -26.72 0.81
N CYS A 28 1.05 -25.77 0.71
CA CYS A 28 1.27 -24.81 1.77
C CYS A 28 -0.02 -24.02 1.98
N GLY A 29 -0.63 -24.21 3.15
CA GLY A 29 -1.74 -23.41 3.62
C GLY A 29 -1.33 -21.94 3.75
N GLY A 30 -1.97 -21.09 2.96
CA GLY A 30 -2.04 -19.64 3.15
C GLY A 30 -3.49 -19.24 3.36
N GLY A 31 -4.02 -19.53 4.55
CA GLY A 31 -5.38 -19.17 4.91
C GLY A 31 -5.50 -17.69 5.31
N ARG A 32 -6.43 -17.01 4.63
CA ARG A 32 -7.30 -15.90 5.11
C ARG A 32 -6.69 -14.50 5.27
N GLY A 33 -7.11 -13.62 4.36
CA GLY A 33 -7.09 -12.16 4.51
C GLY A 33 -8.04 -11.51 3.50
N GLY A 34 -9.35 -11.74 3.67
CA GLY A 34 -10.38 -11.12 2.83
C GLY A 34 -10.63 -9.67 3.22
N TRP A 35 -10.27 -8.74 2.33
CA TRP A 35 -10.83 -7.39 2.19
C TRP A 35 -10.78 -7.05 0.69
N ASN A 36 -11.76 -7.56 -0.06
CA ASN A 36 -11.79 -7.52 -1.52
C ASN A 36 -12.23 -6.15 -2.07
N GLY A 37 -11.34 -5.17 -1.95
CA GLY A 37 -11.08 -4.24 -3.04
C GLY A 37 -9.67 -4.56 -3.58
N PRO A 38 -9.40 -4.51 -4.89
CA PRO A 38 -8.06 -4.81 -5.42
C PRO A 38 -6.99 -3.82 -4.92
N VAL A 39 -7.40 -2.69 -4.34
CA VAL A 39 -6.53 -1.62 -3.87
C VAL A 39 -6.75 -1.37 -2.37
N GLN A 40 -5.66 -1.26 -1.63
CA GLN A 40 -5.65 -1.02 -0.17
C GLN A 40 -4.71 0.14 0.14
N CYS A 41 -4.99 0.90 1.19
CA CYS A 41 -4.24 2.13 1.51
C CYS A 41 -2.74 1.87 1.76
N ALA A 42 -2.40 0.85 2.54
CA ALA A 42 -1.01 0.57 2.93
C ALA A 42 -0.16 0.06 1.74
N PRO A 43 -0.62 -0.92 0.93
CA PRO A 43 0.07 -1.29 -0.31
C PRO A 43 0.19 -0.14 -1.31
N TYR A 44 -0.85 0.68 -1.47
CA TYR A 44 -0.81 1.86 -2.33
C TYR A 44 0.26 2.86 -1.88
N ALA A 45 0.22 3.30 -0.62
CA ALA A 45 1.18 4.25 -0.08
C ALA A 45 2.63 3.71 -0.16
N ARG A 46 2.82 2.40 0.05
CA ARG A 46 4.14 1.75 -0.14
C ARG A 46 4.62 1.83 -1.58
N ALA A 47 3.76 1.60 -2.56
CA ALA A 47 4.13 1.67 -3.97
C ALA A 47 4.51 3.11 -4.38
N GLU A 48 3.75 4.10 -3.91
CA GLU A 48 3.96 5.51 -4.26
C GLU A 48 5.19 6.13 -3.57
N THR A 49 5.44 5.77 -2.31
CA THR A 49 6.50 6.41 -1.50
C THR A 49 7.74 5.54 -1.33
N GLY A 50 7.61 4.25 -1.65
CA GLY A 50 8.61 3.23 -1.40
C GLY A 50 8.84 2.89 0.09
N LEU A 51 8.09 3.45 1.05
CA LEU A 51 8.27 3.09 2.47
C LEU A 51 8.13 1.59 2.69
N ARG A 52 9.15 0.94 3.27
CA ARG A 52 9.18 -0.52 3.48
C ARG A 52 8.48 -0.93 4.78
N LEU A 53 7.28 -0.41 4.98
CA LEU A 53 6.42 -0.65 6.16
C LEU A 53 5.30 -1.65 5.80
N SER A 54 4.81 -2.42 6.76
CA SER A 54 3.85 -3.51 6.53
C SER A 54 2.85 -3.67 7.67
N GLY A 55 1.80 -4.46 7.45
CA GLY A 55 0.71 -4.65 8.40
C GLY A 55 -0.26 -3.47 8.46
N ALA A 56 -1.00 -3.39 9.57
CA ALA A 56 -2.00 -2.36 9.81
C ALA A 56 -1.40 -0.95 9.71
N ALA A 57 -2.13 -0.05 9.07
CA ALA A 57 -1.71 1.31 8.78
C ALA A 57 -1.32 2.11 10.04
N ALA A 58 -2.10 2.01 11.12
CA ALA A 58 -1.76 2.66 12.39
C ALA A 58 -0.43 2.17 12.98
N GLY A 59 -0.05 0.92 12.70
CA GLY A 59 1.21 0.32 13.15
C GLY A 59 2.46 0.93 12.50
N TRP A 60 2.29 1.58 11.33
CA TRP A 60 3.39 2.22 10.61
C TRP A 60 4.08 3.29 11.44
N TRP A 61 3.36 4.00 12.31
CA TRP A 61 3.95 5.02 13.16
C TRP A 61 5.04 4.46 14.07
N ARG A 62 4.77 3.34 14.76
CA ARG A 62 5.77 2.69 15.60
C ARG A 62 6.88 2.05 14.77
N GLN A 63 6.53 1.37 13.67
CA GLN A 63 7.48 0.65 12.83
C GLN A 63 8.51 1.57 12.14
N SER A 64 8.12 2.82 11.87
CA SER A 64 8.97 3.81 11.22
C SER A 64 9.91 4.56 12.17
N ALA A 65 9.73 4.44 13.49
CA ALA A 65 10.55 5.13 14.47
C ALA A 65 12.03 4.75 14.31
N GLY A 66 12.89 5.76 14.18
CA GLY A 66 14.34 5.59 13.98
C GLY A 66 14.76 5.12 12.57
N VAL A 67 13.81 4.88 11.66
CA VAL A 67 14.08 4.44 10.27
C VAL A 67 13.62 5.47 9.24
N TYR A 68 12.54 6.18 9.53
CA TYR A 68 11.97 7.23 8.69
C TYR A 68 11.70 8.49 9.50
N ALA A 69 11.70 9.65 8.85
CA ALA A 69 11.46 10.91 9.51
C ALA A 69 9.99 11.04 9.94
N HIS A 70 9.78 11.42 11.20
CA HIS A 70 8.48 11.80 11.75
C HIS A 70 8.35 13.32 11.77
N SER A 71 7.18 13.82 11.39
CA SER A 71 6.86 15.25 11.40
C SER A 71 5.43 15.48 11.83
N ARG A 72 5.16 16.66 12.41
CA ARG A 72 3.79 17.18 12.61
C ARG A 72 3.32 18.08 11.47
N MET A 73 4.24 18.50 10.60
CA MET A 73 3.94 19.35 9.46
C MET A 73 3.88 18.52 8.18
N PRO A 74 2.87 18.75 7.32
CA PRO A 74 2.72 18.02 6.07
C PRO A 74 3.78 18.46 5.06
N ALA A 75 4.08 17.56 4.13
CA ALA A 75 4.73 17.95 2.90
C ALA A 75 4.55 16.94 1.77
N PRO A 76 4.75 17.35 0.51
CA PRO A 76 4.58 16.47 -0.64
C PRO A 76 5.39 15.17 -0.50
N GLY A 77 4.76 14.04 -0.80
CA GLY A 77 5.34 12.71 -0.68
C GLY A 77 5.35 12.12 0.73
N ALA A 78 5.08 12.90 1.78
CA ALA A 78 4.94 12.37 3.13
C ALA A 78 3.64 11.56 3.26
N VAL A 79 3.61 10.60 4.18
CA VAL A 79 2.45 9.76 4.48
C VAL A 79 1.82 10.22 5.78
N LEU A 80 0.58 10.72 5.72
CA LEU A 80 -0.24 10.98 6.89
C LEU A 80 -0.73 9.65 7.48
N VAL A 81 -0.49 9.43 8.78
CA VAL A 81 -0.86 8.19 9.47
C VAL A 81 -2.03 8.43 10.43
N PHE A 82 -3.16 7.81 10.13
CA PHE A 82 -4.35 7.85 10.96
C PHE A 82 -4.26 6.82 12.08
N ARG A 83 -4.75 7.17 13.27
CA ARG A 83 -4.79 6.24 14.40
C ARG A 83 -5.92 5.22 14.23
N SER A 84 -5.76 4.08 14.88
CA SER A 84 -6.84 3.12 15.05
C SER A 84 -7.98 3.73 15.87
N THR A 85 -9.22 3.54 15.40
CA THR A 85 -10.45 3.90 16.12
C THR A 85 -11.49 2.80 15.93
N SER A 86 -12.62 2.86 16.62
CA SER A 86 -13.72 1.89 16.42
C SER A 86 -14.25 1.87 14.98
N ARG A 87 -14.16 2.98 14.25
CA ARG A 87 -14.61 3.10 12.84
C ARG A 87 -13.49 2.88 11.83
N LEU A 88 -12.25 2.83 12.30
CA LEU A 88 -11.04 2.67 11.48
C LEU A 88 -10.04 1.76 12.23
N PRO A 89 -10.33 0.46 12.40
CA PRO A 89 -9.60 -0.40 13.33
C PRO A 89 -8.12 -0.57 12.96
N ASP A 90 -7.81 -0.71 11.68
CA ASP A 90 -6.44 -0.82 11.18
C ASP A 90 -5.71 0.52 11.06
N GLY A 91 -6.40 1.63 11.37
CA GLY A 91 -5.98 2.97 10.98
C GLY A 91 -6.10 3.17 9.47
N HIS A 92 -5.39 4.17 8.96
CA HIS A 92 -5.33 4.48 7.53
C HIS A 92 -4.05 5.25 7.21
N VAL A 93 -3.66 5.26 5.95
CA VAL A 93 -2.55 6.08 5.46
C VAL A 93 -2.94 6.78 4.17
N SER A 94 -2.52 8.04 4.03
CA SER A 94 -2.74 8.85 2.83
C SER A 94 -1.44 9.53 2.43
N VAL A 95 -1.11 9.55 1.13
CA VAL A 95 0.11 10.19 0.63
C VAL A 95 -0.20 11.65 0.35
N VAL A 96 0.56 12.57 0.91
CA VAL A 96 0.41 14.01 0.67
C VAL A 96 0.82 14.30 -0.77
N ARG A 97 -0.16 14.69 -1.59
CA ARG A 97 0.09 15.17 -2.95
C ARG A 97 0.60 16.60 -2.92
N GLN A 98 -0.05 17.45 -2.12
CA GLN A 98 0.25 18.89 -2.11
C GLN A 98 -0.20 19.56 -0.81
N VAL A 99 0.56 20.54 -0.34
CA VAL A 99 0.19 21.40 0.78
C VAL A 99 -0.55 22.65 0.29
N ARG A 100 -1.65 23.00 0.96
CA ARG A 100 -2.56 24.09 0.63
C ARG A 100 -2.73 25.01 1.84
N GLY A 101 -1.76 25.89 2.04
CA GLY A 101 -1.73 26.77 3.20
C GLY A 101 -1.44 26.00 4.50
N THR A 102 -1.86 26.55 5.63
CA THR A 102 -1.46 26.06 6.96
C THR A 102 -2.29 24.89 7.48
N ARG A 103 -3.52 24.72 6.98
CA ARG A 103 -4.52 23.76 7.51
C ARG A 103 -5.14 22.84 6.46
N ALA A 104 -4.71 22.90 5.21
CA ALA A 104 -5.25 22.03 4.18
C ALA A 104 -4.15 21.35 3.36
N ILE A 105 -4.41 20.11 2.98
CA ILE A 105 -3.58 19.33 2.06
C ILE A 105 -4.50 18.64 1.06
N LEU A 106 -3.93 18.28 -0.09
CA LEU A 106 -4.50 17.31 -1.00
C LEU A 106 -3.73 16.00 -0.83
N VAL A 107 -4.45 14.88 -0.77
CA VAL A 107 -3.86 13.55 -0.60
C VAL A 107 -4.29 12.60 -1.71
N ASP A 108 -3.42 11.67 -2.03
CA ASP A 108 -3.72 10.50 -2.85
C ASP A 108 -3.82 9.28 -1.91
N GLN A 109 -4.87 8.48 -2.06
CA GLN A 109 -5.15 7.37 -1.15
C GLN A 109 -6.00 6.29 -1.81
N ALA A 110 -5.93 5.07 -1.29
CA ALA A 110 -6.76 3.95 -1.74
C ALA A 110 -7.71 3.50 -0.64
N ASN A 111 -8.88 3.01 -1.05
CA ASN A 111 -9.88 2.38 -0.19
C ASN A 111 -10.43 3.28 0.95
N TRP A 112 -10.29 4.61 0.83
CA TRP A 112 -11.04 5.53 1.69
C TRP A 112 -12.52 5.51 1.29
N GLU A 113 -12.78 5.63 -0.02
CA GLU A 113 -13.99 5.07 -0.62
C GLU A 113 -13.71 3.62 -1.06
N PRO A 114 -14.56 2.64 -0.69
CA PRO A 114 -14.29 1.23 -0.94
C PRO A 114 -13.94 0.92 -2.40
N GLY A 115 -12.82 0.23 -2.62
CA GLY A 115 -12.41 -0.29 -3.92
C GLY A 115 -11.85 0.75 -4.91
N ARG A 116 -11.60 1.99 -4.48
CA ARG A 116 -11.11 3.07 -5.36
C ARG A 116 -9.74 3.62 -4.93
N VAL A 117 -9.00 4.14 -5.90
CA VAL A 117 -7.87 5.05 -5.66
C VAL A 117 -8.36 6.47 -5.94
N ASP A 118 -8.34 7.30 -4.92
CA ASP A 118 -8.68 8.70 -5.01
C ASP A 118 -7.43 9.55 -5.05
N ARG A 119 -7.43 10.55 -5.94
CA ARG A 119 -6.33 11.51 -6.09
C ARG A 119 -6.82 12.91 -5.81
N GLY A 120 -5.98 13.70 -5.15
CA GLY A 120 -6.27 15.09 -4.82
C GLY A 120 -7.41 15.26 -3.82
N VAL A 121 -7.61 14.32 -2.90
CA VAL A 121 -8.66 14.38 -1.87
C VAL A 121 -8.32 15.47 -0.85
N PRO A 122 -9.20 16.45 -0.60
CA PRO A 122 -8.98 17.43 0.44
C PRO A 122 -8.97 16.80 1.85
N VAL A 123 -7.97 17.16 2.64
CA VAL A 123 -7.89 16.88 4.07
C VAL A 123 -7.59 18.19 4.78
N VAL A 124 -8.32 18.46 5.87
CA VAL A 124 -8.15 19.68 6.66
C VAL A 124 -7.81 19.36 8.10
N ASP A 125 -6.88 20.11 8.65
CA ASP A 125 -6.51 20.07 10.06
C ASP A 125 -7.55 20.83 10.91
N VAL A 126 -8.21 20.08 11.79
CA VAL A 126 -9.20 20.59 12.75
C VAL A 126 -8.68 20.51 14.19
N SER A 127 -7.39 20.19 14.38
CA SER A 127 -6.74 20.25 15.69
C SER A 127 -6.74 21.68 16.24
N ARG A 128 -6.80 21.77 17.58
CA ARG A 128 -6.72 23.06 18.29
C ARG A 128 -5.39 23.76 18.00
N ASP A 129 -4.30 23.00 18.02
CA ASP A 129 -2.94 23.54 18.05
C ASP A 129 -2.28 23.63 16.66
N ASN A 130 -3.04 23.34 15.58
CA ASN A 130 -2.54 23.32 14.21
C ASN A 130 -1.38 22.33 13.99
N ASP A 131 -1.45 21.19 14.67
CA ASP A 131 -0.39 20.19 14.73
C ASP A 131 -0.77 18.88 14.01
N TRP A 132 -1.86 18.94 13.23
CA TRP A 132 -2.39 17.84 12.43
C TRP A 132 -2.84 16.62 13.25
N SER A 133 -2.93 16.72 14.58
CA SER A 133 -3.36 15.62 15.46
C SER A 133 -4.81 15.18 15.23
N ALA A 134 -5.63 16.01 14.58
CA ALA A 134 -7.03 15.72 14.26
C ALA A 134 -7.41 16.29 12.89
N VAL A 135 -7.94 15.47 11.99
CA VAL A 135 -8.28 15.89 10.62
C VAL A 135 -9.71 15.55 10.24
N ARG A 136 -10.26 16.27 9.28
CA ARG A 136 -11.42 15.85 8.49
C ARG A 136 -10.97 15.55 7.06
N VAL A 137 -11.59 14.56 6.45
CA VAL A 137 -11.32 14.13 5.07
C VAL A 137 -12.56 14.39 4.23
N TRP A 138 -12.38 14.89 3.02
CA TRP A 138 -13.47 15.05 2.06
C TRP A 138 -14.17 13.72 1.80
N TRP A 139 -15.49 13.75 1.68
CA TRP A 139 -16.32 12.57 1.40
C TRP A 139 -17.06 12.76 0.08
N GLN A 140 -16.60 12.05 -0.95
CA GLN A 140 -17.11 12.14 -2.32
C GLN A 140 -18.65 11.99 -2.40
N PRO A 141 -19.28 10.97 -1.77
CA PRO A 141 -20.73 10.75 -1.87
C PRO A 141 -21.63 11.90 -1.41
N VAL A 142 -21.14 12.78 -0.54
CA VAL A 142 -21.91 13.94 -0.04
C VAL A 142 -21.37 15.27 -0.55
N HIS A 143 -20.34 15.24 -1.40
CA HIS A 143 -19.69 16.43 -1.97
C HIS A 143 -19.35 17.49 -0.90
N SER A 144 -18.87 17.05 0.26
CA SER A 144 -18.49 17.94 1.36
C SER A 144 -17.39 17.32 2.21
N MET A 145 -16.84 18.12 3.14
CA MET A 145 -16.02 17.57 4.21
C MET A 145 -16.83 16.55 5.02
N GLY A 146 -16.23 15.40 5.31
CA GLY A 146 -16.81 14.39 6.18
C GLY A 146 -17.05 14.95 7.60
N LYS A 147 -18.13 14.51 8.24
CA LYS A 147 -18.49 14.95 9.59
C LYS A 147 -17.53 14.43 10.65
N SER A 148 -17.01 13.21 10.44
CA SER A 148 -16.09 12.51 11.33
C SER A 148 -14.75 13.24 11.45
N VAL A 149 -14.29 13.42 12.68
CA VAL A 149 -12.92 13.84 12.97
C VAL A 149 -12.09 12.58 13.21
N TYR A 150 -10.98 12.47 12.51
CA TYR A 150 -10.06 11.35 12.62
C TYR A 150 -8.78 11.77 13.33
N PRO A 151 -8.39 11.11 14.43
CA PRO A 151 -7.11 11.38 15.07
C PRO A 151 -5.98 10.83 14.21
N THR A 152 -4.87 11.55 14.16
CA THR A 152 -3.66 11.13 13.44
C THR A 152 -2.45 11.09 14.37
N TYR A 153 -1.39 10.42 13.95
CA TYR A 153 -0.10 10.52 14.62
C TYR A 153 0.77 11.66 14.07
N GLY A 154 0.63 11.95 12.78
CA GLY A 154 1.48 12.88 12.04
C GLY A 154 1.90 12.27 10.71
N PHE A 155 3.07 12.69 10.24
CA PHE A 155 3.58 12.37 8.91
C PHE A 155 4.86 11.53 9.00
N ILE A 156 4.97 10.51 8.13
CA ILE A 156 6.18 9.73 7.91
C ILE A 156 6.73 10.08 6.52
N SER A 157 8.04 10.27 6.39
CA SER A 157 8.69 10.50 5.10
C SER A 157 10.06 9.81 5.03
N ARG A 158 10.51 9.50 3.82
CA ARG A 158 11.86 8.93 3.61
C ARG A 158 12.95 9.90 4.05
N ASP A 159 12.82 11.16 3.64
CA ASP A 159 13.70 12.28 3.98
C ASP A 159 12.85 13.56 4.03
N LEU A 160 13.26 14.55 4.83
CA LEU A 160 12.48 15.77 5.06
C LEU A 160 12.18 16.49 3.73
N PRO A 161 10.95 17.03 3.58
CA PRO A 161 10.61 17.88 2.45
C PRO A 161 11.52 19.11 2.38
N GLN A 162 12.02 19.41 1.18
CA GLN A 162 12.63 20.70 0.92
C GLN A 162 11.59 21.80 1.18
N ARG A 163 11.99 22.78 2.01
CA ARG A 163 11.20 23.98 2.29
C ARG A 163 10.77 24.58 0.93
N PRO A 164 9.49 24.91 0.72
CA PRO A 164 9.08 25.61 -0.49
C PRO A 164 9.95 26.85 -0.68
N SER A 165 10.42 27.08 -1.90
CA SER A 165 11.14 28.31 -2.22
C SER A 165 10.27 29.50 -1.78
N PRO A 166 10.84 30.50 -1.09
CA PRO A 166 10.09 31.69 -0.63
C PRO A 166 9.39 32.48 -1.75
N ASP A 167 9.65 32.15 -3.01
CA ASP A 167 9.27 32.94 -4.19
C ASP A 167 8.22 32.24 -5.10
N ALA A 168 7.34 31.39 -4.55
CA ALA A 168 6.24 30.75 -5.30
C ALA A 168 4.86 31.33 -4.96
#